data_AF-A0A3P3DQM3-F1
#
_entry.id   AF-A0A3P3DQM3-F1
#
_cell.length_a   1.000
_cell.length_b   1.000
_cell.length_c   1.000
_cell.angle_alpha   90.00
_cell.angle_beta   90.00
_cell.angle_gamma   90.00
#
_symmetry.space_group_name_H-M   'P 1'
#
loop_
_entity.id
_entity.type
_entity.pdbx_description
1 polymer ?
#
loop_
_entity_poly.entity_id
_entity_poly.type
_entity_poly.pdbx_seq_one_letter_code
_entity_poly.pdbx_strand_id
1 'polypeptide(L)'
;MRKTVPALLCLVTLTAPATAAEIRCTGVSGHLGRDRICAGAGETFRSSSAALTIEVLQDEPNRLSARIGWSGGQGPRVDVTSPDQPLDGRAVPRLMQGLRGSTDLP
;
A
#
# COMPACT_ATOMS: atom_id res chain seq x y z
N MET A 1 -21.26 61.89 8.40
CA MET A 1 -20.82 60.77 7.54
C MET A 1 -19.63 60.05 8.17
N ARG A 2 -19.83 58.94 8.86
CA ARG A 2 -18.76 57.98 9.23
C ARG A 2 -19.37 56.58 9.26
N LYS A 3 -18.99 55.73 8.30
CA LYS A 3 -19.38 54.32 8.21
C LYS A 3 -18.21 53.49 8.72
N THR A 4 -18.38 52.76 9.82
CA THR A 4 -17.46 51.72 10.27
C THR A 4 -18.04 50.37 9.89
N VAL A 5 -17.36 49.67 8.97
CA VAL A 5 -17.66 48.28 8.59
C VAL A 5 -16.55 47.42 9.19
N PRO A 6 -16.84 46.49 10.13
CA PRO A 6 -15.87 45.51 10.54
C PRO A 6 -15.86 44.37 9.50
N ALA A 7 -14.72 44.19 8.83
CA ALA A 7 -14.47 43.06 7.97
C ALA A 7 -14.32 41.80 8.83
N LEU A 8 -15.29 40.90 8.73
CA LEU A 8 -15.24 39.55 9.26
C LEU A 8 -14.23 38.74 8.42
N LEU A 9 -13.03 38.53 8.94
CA LEU A 9 -12.04 37.63 8.34
C LEU A 9 -12.38 36.18 8.75
N CYS A 10 -13.22 35.52 7.94
CA CYS A 10 -13.31 34.06 7.93
C CYS A 10 -12.01 33.50 7.34
N LEU A 11 -11.06 33.15 8.20
CA LEU A 11 -9.95 32.27 7.86
C LEU A 11 -10.50 30.86 7.61
N VAL A 12 -10.92 30.61 6.37
CA VAL A 12 -11.16 29.25 5.88
C VAL A 12 -9.78 28.62 5.71
N THR A 13 -9.38 27.82 6.70
CA THR A 13 -8.22 26.93 6.58
C THR A 13 -8.48 25.96 5.44
N LEU A 14 -7.88 26.24 4.27
CA LEU A 14 -7.72 25.27 3.19
C LEU A 14 -6.77 24.17 3.69
N THR A 15 -7.33 23.11 4.28
CA THR A 15 -6.61 21.85 4.40
C THR A 15 -6.52 21.24 3.01
N ALA A 16 -5.32 21.26 2.42
CA ALA A 16 -5.05 20.54 1.18
C ALA A 16 -5.51 19.07 1.36
N PRO A 17 -6.19 18.47 0.38
CA PRO A 17 -6.53 17.06 0.47
C PRO A 17 -5.23 16.29 0.63
N ALA A 18 -5.10 15.52 1.71
CA ALA A 18 -4.03 14.55 1.84
C ALA A 18 -4.12 13.61 0.65
N THR A 19 -3.24 13.78 -0.33
CA THR A 19 -3.14 12.88 -1.47
C THR A 19 -2.80 11.52 -0.90
N ALA A 20 -3.76 10.59 -0.94
CA ALA A 20 -3.54 9.22 -0.50
C ALA A 20 -2.31 8.66 -1.23
N ALA A 21 -1.44 7.96 -0.51
CA ALA A 21 -0.30 7.26 -1.09
C ALA A 21 -0.75 6.47 -2.32
N GLU A 22 -0.11 6.74 -3.46
CA GLU A 22 -0.36 5.97 -4.67
C GLU A 22 0.28 4.59 -4.49
N ILE A 23 -0.55 3.54 -4.47
CA ILE A 23 -0.09 2.16 -4.41
C ILE A 23 -0.22 1.56 -5.80
N ARG A 24 0.91 1.21 -6.40
CA ARG A 24 0.98 0.50 -7.69
C ARG A 24 1.29 -0.97 -7.47
N CYS A 25 0.62 -1.85 -8.19
CA CYS A 25 0.91 -3.28 -8.16
C CYS A 25 1.39 -3.74 -9.54
N THR A 26 2.59 -4.33 -9.58
CA THR A 26 3.25 -4.78 -10.80
C THR A 26 3.66 -6.25 -10.67
N GLY A 27 4.30 -6.78 -11.71
CA GLY A 27 4.78 -8.17 -11.73
C GLY A 27 3.71 -9.17 -12.15
N VAL A 28 3.92 -10.43 -11.78
CA VAL A 28 3.12 -11.57 -12.24
C VAL A 28 1.74 -11.62 -11.59
N SER A 29 0.82 -12.35 -12.22
CA SER A 29 -0.49 -12.67 -11.67
C SER A 29 -0.79 -14.13 -11.97
N GLY A 30 -1.15 -14.90 -10.95
CA GLY A 30 -1.37 -16.34 -11.06
C GLY A 30 -2.48 -16.80 -10.13
N HIS A 31 -2.16 -17.69 -9.19
CA HIS A 31 -3.11 -18.44 -8.37
C HIS A 31 -4.06 -17.56 -7.54
N LEU A 32 -3.54 -16.59 -6.79
CA LEU A 32 -4.37 -15.71 -5.96
C LEU A 32 -4.84 -14.46 -6.71
N GLY A 33 -4.11 -14.08 -7.75
CA GLY A 33 -4.41 -12.95 -8.61
C GLY A 33 -3.91 -11.63 -8.05
N ARG A 34 -3.33 -10.82 -8.94
CA ARG A 34 -2.75 -9.52 -8.59
C ARG A 34 -3.78 -8.54 -8.02
N ASP A 35 -5.03 -8.58 -8.47
CA ASP A 35 -6.08 -7.68 -7.97
C ASP A 35 -6.33 -7.85 -6.47
N ARG A 36 -6.36 -9.11 -5.99
CA ARG A 36 -6.51 -9.40 -4.57
C ARG A 36 -5.30 -8.95 -3.77
N ILE A 37 -4.11 -9.20 -4.29
CA ILE A 37 -2.85 -8.75 -3.67
C ILE A 37 -2.85 -7.22 -3.57
N CYS A 38 -3.29 -6.54 -4.62
CA CYS A 38 -3.34 -5.08 -4.67
C CYS A 38 -4.38 -4.49 -3.74
N ALA A 39 -5.56 -5.10 -3.63
CA ALA A 39 -6.56 -4.71 -2.64
C ALA A 39 -6.01 -4.83 -1.21
N GLY A 40 -5.33 -5.95 -0.89
CA GLY A 40 -4.69 -6.13 0.42
C GLY A 40 -3.58 -5.12 0.71
N ALA A 41 -2.81 -4.72 -0.30
CA ALA A 41 -1.83 -3.64 -0.18
C ALA A 41 -2.50 -2.29 0.09
N GLY A 42 -3.59 -1.99 -0.64
CA GLY A 42 -4.42 -0.80 -0.45
C GLY A 42 -4.93 -0.67 0.98
N GLU A 43 -5.38 -1.76 1.59
CA GLU A 43 -5.82 -1.76 2.99
C GLU A 43 -4.64 -1.62 3.97
N THR A 44 -3.54 -2.33 3.74
CA THR A 44 -2.40 -2.38 4.67
C THR A 44 -1.63 -1.06 4.73
N PHE A 45 -1.44 -0.43 3.58
CA PHE A 45 -0.60 0.76 3.44
C PHE A 45 -1.41 2.04 3.25
N ARG A 46 -2.73 2.03 3.48
CA ARG A 46 -3.60 3.20 3.29
C ARG A 46 -3.15 4.45 4.06
N SER A 47 -2.48 4.25 5.20
CA SER A 47 -2.00 5.33 6.06
C SER A 47 -0.59 5.81 5.70
N SER A 48 0.06 5.18 4.71
CA SER A 48 1.36 5.65 4.23
C SER A 48 1.18 6.98 3.51
N SER A 49 2.15 7.87 3.65
CA SER A 49 2.28 9.09 2.86
C SER A 49 3.21 8.92 1.65
N ALA A 50 3.90 7.79 1.55
CA ALA A 50 4.83 7.50 0.46
C ALA A 50 4.11 6.84 -0.72
N ALA A 51 4.53 7.14 -1.95
CA ALA A 51 4.13 6.35 -3.11
C ALA A 51 4.83 4.98 -3.04
N LEU A 52 4.06 3.90 -3.12
CA LEU A 52 4.54 2.53 -2.94
C LEU A 52 4.30 1.70 -4.20
N THR A 53 5.23 0.82 -4.52
CA THR A 53 5.08 -0.21 -5.56
C THR A 53 5.19 -1.59 -4.93
N ILE A 54 4.16 -2.41 -5.09
CA ILE A 54 4.19 -3.84 -4.74
C ILE A 54 4.47 -4.64 -6.01
N GLU A 55 5.64 -5.23 -6.10
CA GLU A 55 6.02 -6.12 -7.20
C GLU A 55 5.79 -7.57 -6.80
N VAL A 56 4.84 -8.22 -7.48
CA VAL A 56 4.57 -9.65 -7.31
C VAL A 56 5.60 -10.45 -8.11
N LEU A 57 6.40 -11.24 -7.42
CA LEU A 57 7.49 -12.03 -8.01
C LEU A 57 7.03 -13.44 -8.36
N GLN A 58 6.21 -14.05 -7.49
CA GLN A 58 5.62 -15.38 -7.70
C GLN A 58 4.21 -15.40 -7.14
N ASP A 59 3.29 -16.03 -7.86
CA ASP A 59 1.89 -16.26 -7.46
C ASP A 59 1.47 -17.66 -7.92
N GLU A 60 2.08 -18.66 -7.29
CA GLU A 60 1.90 -20.09 -7.56
C GLU A 60 0.95 -20.71 -6.50
N PRO A 61 0.36 -21.90 -6.75
CA PRO A 61 -0.52 -22.54 -5.78
C PRO A 61 0.06 -22.65 -4.38
N ASN A 62 1.36 -22.96 -4.24
CA ASN A 62 1.98 -23.23 -2.93
C ASN A 62 2.99 -22.15 -2.50
N ARG A 63 3.14 -21.08 -3.30
CA ARG A 63 4.11 -20.01 -3.05
C ARG A 63 3.61 -18.68 -3.56
N LEU A 64 3.59 -17.69 -2.67
CA LEU A 64 3.32 -16.30 -2.99
C LEU A 64 4.51 -15.48 -2.53
N SER A 65 5.10 -14.70 -3.44
CA SER A 65 6.28 -13.88 -3.15
C SER A 65 6.13 -12.49 -3.73
N ALA A 66 6.46 -11.47 -2.93
CA ALA A 66 6.46 -10.09 -3.39
C ALA A 66 7.56 -9.27 -2.72
N ARG A 67 7.78 -8.06 -3.23
CA ARG A 67 8.58 -7.03 -2.59
C ARG A 67 7.87 -5.69 -2.70
N ILE A 68 8.21 -4.78 -1.78
CA ILE A 68 7.68 -3.42 -1.72
C ILE A 68 8.80 -2.43 -2.09
N GLY A 69 8.49 -1.42 -2.88
CA GLY A 69 9.40 -0.36 -3.33
C GLY A 69 8.82 1.03 -3.09
N TRP A 70 9.71 2.01 -2.95
CA TRP A 70 9.39 3.43 -2.73
C TRP A 70 10.46 4.32 -3.38
N SER A 71 10.26 5.64 -3.33
CA SER A 71 11.27 6.58 -3.82
C SER A 71 12.57 6.46 -3.02
N GLY A 72 13.62 5.94 -3.66
CA GLY A 72 14.94 5.79 -3.05
C GLY A 72 15.24 4.41 -2.47
N GLY A 73 14.34 3.42 -2.61
CA GLY A 73 14.63 2.08 -2.10
C GLY A 73 13.61 1.01 -2.44
N GLN A 74 14.01 -0.23 -2.13
CA GLN A 74 13.14 -1.40 -2.16
C GLN A 74 13.42 -2.25 -0.92
N GLY A 75 12.35 -2.82 -0.37
CA GLY A 75 12.42 -3.78 0.72
C GLY A 75 12.88 -5.16 0.23
N PRO A 76 13.18 -6.07 1.16
CA PRO A 76 13.53 -7.43 0.82
C PRO A 76 12.32 -8.16 0.22
N ARG A 77 12.62 -9.29 -0.44
CA ARG A 77 11.59 -10.24 -0.87
C ARG A 77 10.99 -10.92 0.35
N VAL A 78 9.66 -11.01 0.36
CA VAL A 78 8.89 -11.77 1.35
C VAL A 78 8.24 -12.94 0.65
N ASP A 79 8.37 -14.13 1.25
CA ASP A 79 7.80 -15.39 0.77
C ASP A 79 6.74 -15.90 1.75
N VAL A 80 5.58 -16.28 1.24
CA VAL A 80 4.57 -17.06 1.93
C VAL A 80 4.47 -18.40 1.21
N THR A 81 4.81 -19.48 1.89
CA THR A 81 4.79 -20.84 1.33
C THR A 81 3.88 -21.75 2.14
N SER A 82 3.35 -22.78 1.49
CA SER A 82 2.66 -23.88 2.15
C SER A 82 3.03 -25.19 1.45
N PRO A 83 3.60 -26.18 2.16
CA PRO A 83 4.03 -27.43 1.54
C PRO A 83 2.86 -28.40 1.30
N ASP A 84 1.83 -28.35 2.15
CA ASP A 84 0.78 -29.38 2.19
C ASP A 84 -0.48 -29.02 1.38
N GLN A 85 -0.74 -27.73 1.18
CA GLN A 85 -1.97 -27.27 0.55
C GLN A 85 -1.76 -25.99 -0.26
N PRO A 86 -2.60 -25.75 -1.29
CA PRO A 86 -2.63 -24.48 -1.98
C PRO A 86 -2.91 -23.33 -1.01
N LEU A 87 -2.21 -22.22 -1.23
CA LEU A 87 -2.43 -20.94 -0.58
C LEU A 87 -3.85 -20.46 -0.88
N ASP A 88 -4.52 -19.97 0.15
CA ASP A 88 -5.84 -19.35 0.03
C ASP A 88 -5.73 -17.83 0.21
N GLY A 89 -6.87 -17.14 0.25
CA GLY A 89 -6.91 -15.69 0.44
C GLY A 89 -6.19 -15.19 1.71
N ARG A 90 -5.99 -16.03 2.73
CA ARG A 90 -5.27 -15.67 3.96
C ARG A 90 -3.76 -15.58 3.76
N ALA A 91 -3.22 -16.03 2.62
CA ALA A 91 -1.83 -15.80 2.25
C ALA A 91 -1.54 -14.31 1.98
N VAL A 92 -2.52 -13.56 1.46
CA VAL A 92 -2.35 -12.14 1.13
C VAL A 92 -2.12 -11.28 2.39
N PRO A 93 -2.95 -11.34 3.45
CA PRO A 93 -2.67 -10.61 4.69
C PRO A 93 -1.33 -10.99 5.33
N ARG A 94 -0.94 -12.27 5.27
CA ARG A 94 0.37 -12.73 5.77
C ARG A 94 1.53 -12.12 4.99
N LEU A 95 1.41 -12.07 3.66
CA LEU A 95 2.37 -11.40 2.79
C LEU A 95 2.46 -9.91 3.15
N MET A 96 1.32 -9.23 3.27
CA MET A 96 1.28 -7.80 3.57
C MET A 96 1.89 -7.46 4.94
N GLN A 97 1.63 -8.29 5.95
CA GLN A 97 2.25 -8.16 7.27
C GLN A 97 3.78 -8.32 7.17
N GLY A 98 4.26 -9.31 6.42
CA GLY A 98 5.68 -9.50 6.17
C GLY A 98 6.32 -8.32 5.44
N LEU A 99 5.67 -7.80 4.39
CA LEU A 99 6.14 -6.63 3.65
C LEU A 99 6.24 -5.40 4.55
N ARG A 100 5.21 -5.13 5.36
CA ARG A 100 5.19 -4.00 6.30
C ARG A 100 6.25 -4.12 7.38
N GLY A 101 6.46 -5.32 7.92
CA GLY A 101 7.49 -5.57 8.93
C GLY A 101 8.92 -5.54 8.38
N SER A 102 9.08 -5.69 7.07
CA SER A 102 10.39 -5.70 6.40
C SER A 102 10.81 -4.33 5.85
N THR A 103 10.01 -3.29 6.10
CA THR A 103 10.27 -1.95 5.59
C THR A 103 10.41 -0.92 6.70
N ASP A 104 11.55 -0.23 6.73
CA ASP A 104 11.69 1.11 7.29
C ASP A 104 11.14 2.11 6.25
N LEU A 105 9.81 2.15 6.11
CA LEU A 105 9.18 3.25 5.38
C LEU A 105 9.35 4.54 6.21
N PRO A 106 9.79 5.66 5.60
CA PRO A 106 9.84 6.95 6.29
C PRO A 106 8.46 7.46 6.72
#